data_AF-A0A1G9DFG4-F1
#
_entry.id   AF-A0A1G9DFG4-F1
#
_cell.length_a   1.000
_cell.length_b   1.000
_cell.length_c   1.000
_cell.angle_alpha   90.00
_cell.angle_beta   90.00
_cell.angle_gamma   90.00
#
_symmetry.space_group_name_H-M   'P 1'
#
loop_
_entity.id
_entity.type
_entity.pdbx_description
1 polymer ?
#
loop_
_entity_poly.entity_id
_entity_poly.type
_entity_poly.pdbx_seq_one_letter_code
_entity_poly.pdbx_strand_id
1 'polypeptide(L)'
;MGEQDRPTGPARRGEHGSGKRRLGVMGGTFDPIHHGHLVAASEVAARFQLDEVVFVPTGEPWQKSHKHVSPAEDRYLMTVIATAENPQFSVSRIDIDRGGPTYTKDTLRDLRELNPGTDLFFITGADALSQILTWQNAEETFSLAHFIGVTRPGHTLADPGLPDGSVSLVEVPALAISSTDCRERVAKGDPVWYLVPDGVVRYIDKRELYRGA
;
A
#
# COMPACT_ATOMS: atom_id res chain seq x y z
N MET A 1 1.55 -54.51 -12.05
CA MET A 1 0.52 -53.67 -11.38
C MET A 1 1.21 -53.00 -10.21
N GLY A 2 1.41 -51.69 -10.26
CA GLY A 2 2.12 -50.93 -9.22
C GLY A 2 3.16 -49.96 -9.78
N GLU A 3 2.73 -49.04 -10.66
CA GLU A 3 3.53 -47.89 -11.07
C GLU A 3 3.44 -46.83 -9.95
N GLN A 4 4.58 -46.50 -9.35
CA GLN A 4 4.65 -45.56 -8.23
C GLN A 4 4.74 -44.13 -8.76
N ASP A 5 3.68 -43.36 -8.51
CA ASP A 5 3.60 -41.91 -8.67
C ASP A 5 4.75 -41.22 -7.90
N ARG A 6 5.57 -40.46 -8.64
CA ARG A 6 6.48 -39.49 -8.03
C ARG A 6 5.71 -38.19 -7.78
N PRO A 7 5.83 -37.55 -6.61
CA PRO A 7 5.17 -36.27 -6.39
C PRO A 7 5.85 -35.20 -7.24
N THR A 8 5.07 -34.58 -8.11
CA THR A 8 5.43 -33.37 -8.86
C THR A 8 5.70 -32.23 -7.88
N GLY A 9 6.93 -31.71 -7.87
CA GLY A 9 7.31 -30.53 -7.09
C GLY A 9 6.51 -29.29 -7.50
N PRO A 10 6.53 -28.22 -6.68
CA PRO A 10 5.74 -27.02 -6.96
C PRO A 10 6.14 -26.41 -8.30
N ALA A 11 5.12 -25.95 -9.02
CA ALA A 11 5.23 -25.41 -10.37
C ALA A 11 6.26 -24.27 -10.41
N ARG A 12 7.16 -24.33 -11.39
CA ARG A 12 8.13 -23.25 -11.67
C ARG A 12 7.37 -21.97 -11.95
N ARG A 13 7.73 -20.87 -11.26
CA ARG A 13 7.28 -19.51 -11.58
C ARG A 13 7.52 -19.27 -13.07
N GLY A 14 6.49 -18.80 -13.76
CA GLY A 14 6.55 -18.51 -15.19
C GLY A 14 7.64 -17.49 -15.50
N GLU A 15 8.44 -17.78 -16.51
CA GLU A 15 9.30 -16.82 -17.17
C GLU A 15 8.40 -15.81 -17.90
N HIS A 16 8.17 -14.64 -17.30
CA HIS A 16 7.63 -13.50 -18.03
C HIS A 16 8.75 -12.90 -18.90
N GLY A 17 8.47 -12.77 -20.20
CA GLY A 17 9.45 -12.47 -21.24
C GLY A 17 10.14 -11.12 -21.05
N SER A 18 11.47 -11.12 -21.22
CA SER A 18 12.44 -10.02 -21.52
C SER A 18 12.24 -8.58 -21.00
N GLY A 19 11.21 -8.28 -20.21
CA GLY A 19 10.95 -6.97 -19.61
C GLY A 19 11.53 -6.88 -18.21
N LYS A 20 11.85 -5.67 -17.77
CA LYS A 20 12.20 -5.41 -16.37
C LYS A 20 11.00 -5.73 -15.47
N ARG A 21 11.26 -6.31 -14.30
CA ARG A 21 10.24 -6.56 -13.26
C ARG A 21 9.57 -5.24 -12.88
N ARG A 22 8.26 -5.27 -12.62
CA ARG A 22 7.43 -4.10 -12.31
C ARG A 22 6.85 -4.25 -10.91
N LEU A 23 7.31 -3.42 -9.97
CA LEU A 23 6.92 -3.49 -8.56
C LEU A 23 6.07 -2.29 -8.18
N GLY A 24 4.84 -2.53 -7.74
CA GLY A 24 3.99 -1.54 -7.10
C GLY A 24 4.41 -1.31 -5.67
N VAL A 25 4.54 -0.05 -5.26
CA VAL A 25 4.85 0.36 -3.89
C VAL A 25 3.65 1.12 -3.36
N MET A 26 2.85 0.49 -2.50
CA MET A 26 1.74 1.16 -1.81
C MET A 26 2.20 1.60 -0.42
N GLY A 27 2.68 2.84 -0.33
CA GLY A 27 3.04 3.47 0.95
C GLY A 27 1.81 3.99 1.67
N GLY A 28 1.73 3.77 2.99
CA GLY A 28 0.59 4.26 3.77
C GLY A 28 0.77 4.10 5.26
N THR A 29 0.02 4.90 6.05
CA THR A 29 0.00 4.68 7.50
C THR A 29 -0.73 3.37 7.85
N PHE A 30 -1.79 3.04 7.11
CA PHE A 30 -2.61 1.83 7.33
C PHE A 30 -3.12 1.70 8.78
N ASP A 31 -3.89 2.69 9.24
CA ASP A 31 -4.32 2.78 10.63
C ASP A 31 -5.86 2.87 10.80
N PRO A 32 -6.62 1.82 10.45
CA PRO A 32 -6.17 0.52 9.94
C PRO A 32 -6.11 0.47 8.39
N ILE A 33 -5.48 -0.57 7.84
CA ILE A 33 -5.70 -0.97 6.44
C ILE A 33 -7.18 -1.35 6.23
N HIS A 34 -7.70 -1.17 5.01
CA HIS A 34 -9.11 -1.35 4.69
C HIS A 34 -9.31 -1.73 3.22
N HIS A 35 -10.51 -2.18 2.84
CA HIS A 35 -10.79 -2.66 1.48
C HIS A 35 -10.51 -1.61 0.39
N GLY A 36 -10.68 -0.32 0.70
CA GLY A 36 -10.28 0.76 -0.23
C GLY A 36 -8.80 0.71 -0.66
N HIS A 37 -7.87 0.34 0.24
CA HIS A 37 -6.46 0.17 -0.10
C HIS A 37 -6.24 -1.06 -0.98
N LEU A 38 -6.88 -2.18 -0.63
CA LEU A 38 -6.73 -3.45 -1.34
C LEU A 38 -7.28 -3.39 -2.77
N VAL A 39 -8.44 -2.76 -2.96
CA VAL A 39 -9.03 -2.54 -4.28
C VAL A 39 -8.14 -1.63 -5.11
N ALA A 40 -7.65 -0.52 -4.54
CA ALA A 40 -6.74 0.37 -5.24
C ALA A 40 -5.45 -0.33 -5.70
N ALA A 41 -4.82 -1.11 -4.82
CA ALA A 41 -3.63 -1.90 -5.17
C ALA A 41 -3.92 -2.91 -6.29
N SER A 42 -5.05 -3.62 -6.20
CA SER A 42 -5.44 -4.64 -7.19
C SER A 42 -5.74 -4.03 -8.56
N GLU A 43 -6.45 -2.89 -8.60
CA GLU A 43 -6.76 -2.19 -9.84
C GLU A 43 -5.51 -1.67 -10.53
N VAL A 44 -4.61 -1.07 -9.76
CA VAL A 44 -3.34 -0.55 -10.29
C VAL A 44 -2.45 -1.71 -10.76
N ALA A 45 -2.38 -2.80 -10.01
CA ALA A 45 -1.67 -4.01 -10.41
C ALA A 45 -2.12 -4.51 -11.78
N ALA A 46 -3.43 -4.61 -12.01
CA ALA A 46 -3.99 -5.06 -13.28
C ALA A 46 -3.70 -4.07 -14.42
N ARG A 47 -3.92 -2.77 -14.21
CA ARG A 47 -3.79 -1.75 -15.27
C ARG A 47 -2.34 -1.51 -15.70
N PHE A 48 -1.40 -1.61 -14.77
CA PHE A 48 0.02 -1.34 -15.02
C PHE A 48 0.84 -2.62 -15.20
N GLN A 49 0.17 -3.79 -15.25
CA GLN A 49 0.81 -5.10 -15.42
C GLN A 49 1.93 -5.30 -14.40
N LEU A 50 1.66 -5.00 -13.13
CA LEU A 50 2.64 -5.15 -12.07
C LEU A 50 2.84 -6.65 -11.79
N ASP A 51 4.07 -7.05 -11.49
CA ASP A 51 4.37 -8.43 -11.07
C ASP A 51 3.99 -8.65 -9.60
N GLU A 52 4.04 -7.57 -8.79
CA GLU A 52 3.82 -7.58 -7.36
C GLU A 52 3.41 -6.18 -6.87
N VAL A 53 2.63 -6.11 -5.78
CA VAL A 53 2.44 -4.89 -5.01
C VAL A 53 2.92 -5.10 -3.58
N VAL A 54 3.98 -4.37 -3.20
CA VAL A 54 4.47 -4.33 -1.84
C VAL A 54 3.78 -3.19 -1.08
N PHE A 55 3.11 -3.54 0.01
CA PHE A 55 2.56 -2.59 0.97
C PHE A 55 3.66 -2.19 1.94
N VAL A 56 3.84 -0.89 2.15
CA VAL A 56 4.87 -0.34 3.04
C VAL A 56 4.21 0.50 4.13
N PRO A 57 3.92 -0.10 5.31
CA PRO A 57 3.45 0.65 6.46
C PRO A 57 4.52 1.64 6.91
N THR A 58 4.17 2.92 7.01
CA THR A 58 5.12 3.95 7.46
C THR A 58 5.61 3.66 8.88
N GLY A 59 6.89 3.93 9.18
CA GLY A 59 7.44 3.90 10.54
C GLY A 59 6.87 5.06 11.37
N GLU A 60 7.55 6.20 11.37
CA GLU A 60 7.06 7.46 11.95
C GLU A 60 6.61 8.41 10.84
N PRO A 61 5.29 8.49 10.52
CA PRO A 61 4.81 9.35 9.44
C PRO A 61 4.98 10.84 9.82
N TRP A 62 5.96 11.53 9.22
CA TRP A 62 6.29 12.93 9.55
C TRP A 62 5.11 13.90 9.42
N GLN A 63 4.21 13.67 8.46
CA GLN A 63 3.01 14.49 8.24
C GLN A 63 1.95 14.34 9.35
N LYS A 64 2.09 13.33 10.21
CA LYS A 64 1.14 13.01 11.28
C LYS A 64 1.80 13.06 12.66
N SER A 65 2.94 13.73 12.80
CA SER A 65 3.64 13.91 14.09
C SER A 65 2.76 14.50 15.20
N HIS A 66 1.68 15.21 14.84
CA HIS A 66 0.71 15.81 15.76
C HIS A 66 -0.54 14.95 16.04
N LYS A 67 -0.65 13.75 15.45
CA LYS A 67 -1.82 12.86 15.61
C LYS A 67 -1.41 11.59 16.36
N HIS A 68 -2.31 11.08 17.19
CA HIS A 68 -2.14 9.74 17.76
C HIS A 68 -2.30 8.72 16.62
N VAL A 69 -1.25 7.94 16.38
CA VAL A 69 -1.20 6.87 15.38
C VAL A 69 -0.91 5.58 16.12
N SER A 70 -1.59 4.49 15.75
CA SER A 70 -1.34 3.18 16.39
C SER A 70 0.11 2.74 16.24
N PRO A 71 0.63 1.90 17.17
CA PRO A 71 1.98 1.37 17.08
C PRO A 71 2.30 0.78 15.70
N ALA A 72 3.53 1.00 15.22
CA ALA A 72 3.94 0.56 13.88
C ALA A 72 3.77 -0.95 13.69
N GLU A 73 4.07 -1.74 14.72
CA GLU A 73 3.88 -3.20 14.70
C GLU A 73 2.40 -3.61 14.53
N ASP A 74 1.47 -2.94 15.19
CA ASP A 74 0.05 -3.23 15.03
C ASP A 74 -0.41 -2.95 13.59
N ARG A 75 0.04 -1.83 13.01
CA ARG A 75 -0.28 -1.46 11.62
C ARG A 75 0.36 -2.43 10.61
N TYR A 76 1.60 -2.86 10.86
CA TYR A 76 2.26 -3.89 10.06
C TYR A 76 1.49 -5.21 10.09
N LEU A 77 1.14 -5.70 11.29
CA LEU A 77 0.43 -6.98 11.43
C LEU A 77 -0.96 -6.94 10.80
N MET A 78 -1.71 -5.85 10.96
CA MET A 78 -2.98 -5.67 10.25
C MET A 78 -2.79 -5.68 8.73
N THR A 79 -1.70 -5.09 8.23
CA THR A 79 -1.36 -5.09 6.80
C THR A 79 -1.06 -6.51 6.31
N VAL A 80 -0.22 -7.27 7.03
CA VAL A 80 0.09 -8.68 6.73
C VAL A 80 -1.18 -9.52 6.67
N ILE A 81 -2.06 -9.37 7.66
CA ILE A 81 -3.34 -10.08 7.70
C ILE A 81 -4.21 -9.72 6.49
N ALA A 82 -4.29 -8.44 6.14
CA ALA A 82 -5.13 -7.96 5.04
C ALA A 82 -4.65 -8.39 3.66
N THR A 83 -3.35 -8.62 3.48
CA THR A 83 -2.76 -8.97 2.18
C THR A 83 -2.56 -10.48 1.99
N ALA A 84 -2.68 -11.29 3.05
CA ALA A 84 -2.33 -12.72 3.04
C ALA A 84 -3.08 -13.56 1.99
N GLU A 85 -4.29 -13.16 1.61
CA GLU A 85 -5.13 -13.91 0.65
C GLU A 85 -4.80 -13.60 -0.81
N ASN A 86 -4.03 -12.54 -1.10
CA ASN A 86 -3.66 -12.19 -2.46
C ASN A 86 -2.17 -12.52 -2.72
N PRO A 87 -1.86 -13.51 -3.59
CA PRO A 87 -0.48 -13.94 -3.83
C PRO A 87 0.38 -12.90 -4.54
N GLN A 88 -0.22 -11.85 -5.11
CA GLN A 88 0.49 -10.73 -5.73
C GLN A 88 0.86 -9.64 -4.72
N PHE A 89 0.35 -9.73 -3.49
CA PHE A 89 0.61 -8.73 -2.46
C PHE A 89 1.67 -9.22 -1.46
N SER A 90 2.54 -8.31 -1.06
CA SER A 90 3.52 -8.52 0.00
C SER A 90 3.53 -7.32 0.95
N VAL A 91 4.21 -7.46 2.09
CA VAL A 91 4.35 -6.38 3.06
C VAL A 91 5.81 -6.21 3.42
N SER A 92 6.31 -4.98 3.30
CA SER A 92 7.68 -4.63 3.67
C SER A 92 7.72 -3.87 4.99
N ARG A 93 8.71 -4.19 5.81
CA ARG A 93 9.01 -3.50 7.07
C ARG A 93 10.03 -2.38 6.91
N ILE A 94 10.46 -2.09 5.68
CA ILE A 94 11.62 -1.24 5.39
C ILE A 94 11.58 0.13 6.10
N ASP A 95 10.41 0.77 6.17
CA ASP A 95 10.26 2.06 6.86
C ASP A 95 10.16 1.94 8.38
N ILE A 96 9.66 0.82 8.90
CA ILE A 96 9.58 0.55 10.33
C ILE A 96 10.98 0.28 10.87
N ASP A 97 11.74 -0.57 10.18
CA ASP A 97 13.05 -1.02 10.61
C ASP A 97 14.13 0.08 10.40
N ARG A 98 13.93 1.03 9.47
CA ARG A 98 14.80 2.21 9.29
C ARG A 98 14.80 3.14 10.52
N GLY A 99 13.64 3.27 11.18
CA GLY A 99 13.43 4.21 12.27
C GLY A 99 13.40 5.69 11.82
N GLY A 100 12.94 6.56 12.73
CA GLY A 100 12.83 8.00 12.47
C GLY A 100 11.76 8.37 11.42
N PRO A 101 11.71 9.65 11.02
CA PRO A 101 10.70 10.16 10.10
C PRO A 101 10.71 9.46 8.74
N THR A 102 9.55 9.00 8.27
CA THR A 102 9.42 8.26 7.01
C THR A 102 9.18 9.17 5.80
N TYR A 103 10.16 9.32 4.90
CA TYR A 103 9.99 10.04 3.63
C TYR A 103 9.93 9.08 2.44
N THR A 104 9.02 9.33 1.49
CA THR A 104 8.82 8.47 0.31
C THR A 104 10.09 8.26 -0.52
N LYS A 105 10.95 9.29 -0.65
CA LYS A 105 12.23 9.17 -1.37
C LYS A 105 13.13 8.08 -0.77
N ASP A 106 13.17 7.98 0.57
CA ASP A 106 14.04 7.04 1.27
C ASP A 106 13.46 5.62 1.12
N THR A 107 12.13 5.48 1.23
CA THR A 107 11.42 4.23 0.90
C THR A 107 11.74 3.73 -0.51
N LEU A 108 11.66 4.61 -1.51
CA LEU A 108 11.89 4.24 -2.90
C LEU A 108 13.38 3.93 -3.19
N ARG A 109 14.31 4.66 -2.57
CA ARG A 109 15.76 4.37 -2.66
C ARG A 109 16.06 2.98 -2.11
N ASP A 110 15.64 2.70 -0.88
CA ASP A 110 15.93 1.43 -0.23
C ASP A 110 15.29 0.25 -0.98
N LEU A 111 14.06 0.41 -1.49
CA LEU A 111 13.42 -0.61 -2.31
C LEU A 111 14.15 -0.85 -3.64
N ARG A 112 14.66 0.21 -4.27
CA ARG A 112 15.44 0.10 -5.51
C ARG A 112 16.78 -0.59 -5.28
N GLU A 113 17.43 -0.33 -4.15
CA GLU A 113 18.66 -1.03 -3.75
C GLU A 113 18.44 -2.53 -3.52
N LEU A 114 17.32 -2.89 -2.87
CA LEU A 114 16.94 -4.29 -2.65
C LEU A 114 16.43 -5.00 -3.92
N ASN A 115 15.98 -4.25 -4.93
CA ASN A 115 15.42 -4.79 -6.16
C ASN A 115 16.10 -4.22 -7.42
N PRO A 116 17.41 -4.47 -7.65
CA PRO A 116 18.11 -3.95 -8.83
C PRO A 116 17.44 -4.37 -10.14
N GLY A 117 17.34 -3.44 -11.09
CA GLY A 117 16.75 -3.70 -12.41
C GLY A 117 15.22 -3.78 -12.43
N THR A 118 14.55 -3.35 -11.36
CA THR A 118 13.08 -3.29 -11.24
C THR A 118 12.58 -1.87 -11.52
N ASP A 119 11.48 -1.76 -12.27
CA ASP A 119 10.75 -0.51 -12.44
C ASP A 119 9.75 -0.35 -11.28
N LEU A 120 9.84 0.77 -10.56
CA LEU A 120 8.99 1.06 -9.39
C LEU A 120 7.78 1.90 -9.78
N PHE A 121 6.62 1.54 -9.23
CA PHE A 121 5.35 2.26 -9.40
C PHE A 121 4.81 2.65 -8.03
N PHE A 122 4.87 3.93 -7.66
CA PHE A 122 4.39 4.39 -6.36
C PHE A 122 2.89 4.67 -6.40
N ILE A 123 2.12 3.96 -5.57
CA ILE A 123 0.65 4.01 -5.53
C ILE A 123 0.22 4.80 -4.30
N THR A 124 -0.56 5.86 -4.52
CA THR A 124 -1.09 6.67 -3.42
C THR A 124 -2.43 7.29 -3.76
N GLY A 125 -3.20 7.68 -2.72
CA GLY A 125 -4.46 8.38 -2.90
C GLY A 125 -4.27 9.74 -3.55
N ALA A 126 -5.28 10.18 -4.30
CA ALA A 126 -5.32 11.45 -4.98
C ALA A 126 -4.98 12.66 -4.08
N ASP A 127 -5.52 12.67 -2.85
CA ASP A 127 -5.27 13.72 -1.87
C ASP A 127 -3.78 13.81 -1.50
N ALA A 128 -3.13 12.68 -1.23
CA ALA A 128 -1.71 12.66 -0.92
C ALA A 128 -0.85 13.04 -2.13
N LEU A 129 -1.25 12.62 -3.33
CA LEU A 129 -0.58 13.01 -4.58
C LEU A 129 -0.70 14.52 -4.84
N SER A 130 -1.84 15.16 -4.54
CA SER A 130 -1.98 16.61 -4.70
C SER A 130 -0.98 17.43 -3.88
N GLN A 131 -0.47 16.84 -2.79
CA GLN A 131 0.51 17.45 -1.91
C GLN A 131 1.95 17.06 -2.26
N ILE A 132 2.19 16.30 -3.33
CA ILE A 132 3.50 15.75 -3.65
C ILE A 132 4.59 16.81 -3.86
N LEU A 133 4.22 18.00 -4.34
CA LEU A 133 5.16 19.13 -4.48
C LEU A 133 5.66 19.66 -3.13
N THR A 134 4.95 19.39 -2.04
CA THR A 134 5.39 19.73 -0.68
C THR A 134 6.31 18.66 -0.08
N TRP A 135 6.52 17.54 -0.78
CA TRP A 135 7.37 16.47 -0.27
C TRP A 135 8.84 16.85 -0.42
N GLN A 136 9.63 16.42 0.56
CA GLN A 136 11.05 16.69 0.56
C GLN A 136 11.72 16.05 -0.66
N ASN A 137 12.40 16.86 -1.48
CA ASN A 137 13.04 16.45 -2.75
C ASN A 137 12.06 15.80 -3.75
N ALA A 138 10.92 16.46 -4.01
CA ALA A 138 9.92 15.96 -4.96
C ALA A 138 10.51 15.58 -6.34
N GLU A 139 11.39 16.40 -6.92
CA GLU A 139 12.06 16.09 -8.20
C GLU A 139 12.81 14.76 -8.18
N GLU A 140 13.58 14.54 -7.12
CA GLU A 140 14.32 13.31 -6.94
C GLU A 140 13.37 12.10 -6.83
N THR A 141 12.25 12.29 -6.14
CA THR A 141 11.26 11.24 -5.92
C THR A 141 10.66 10.77 -7.25
N PHE A 142 10.34 11.69 -8.17
CA PHE A 142 9.84 11.35 -9.51
C PHE A 142 10.87 10.60 -10.38
N SER A 143 12.17 10.76 -10.10
CA SER A 143 13.21 9.99 -10.81
C SER A 143 13.34 8.54 -10.33
N LEU A 144 12.76 8.21 -9.17
CA LEU A 144 12.89 6.90 -8.54
C LEU A 144 11.74 5.95 -8.92
N ALA A 145 10.56 6.47 -9.26
CA ALA A 145 9.37 5.68 -9.55
C ALA A 145 8.37 6.43 -10.45
N HIS A 146 7.54 5.66 -11.15
CA HIS A 146 6.33 6.18 -11.79
C HIS A 146 5.21 6.35 -10.75
N PHE A 147 4.58 7.51 -10.69
CA PHE A 147 3.56 7.80 -9.68
C PHE A 147 2.17 7.48 -10.17
N ILE A 148 1.36 6.90 -9.29
CA ILE A 148 -0.03 6.52 -9.58
C ILE A 148 -0.94 7.10 -8.50
N GLY A 149 -1.72 8.11 -8.89
CA GLY A 149 -2.75 8.70 -8.05
C GLY A 149 -4.07 7.98 -8.22
N VAL A 150 -4.57 7.33 -7.17
CA VAL A 150 -5.88 6.69 -7.21
C VAL A 150 -6.98 7.67 -6.79
N THR A 151 -7.96 7.87 -7.68
CA THR A 151 -9.14 8.71 -7.44
C THR A 151 -10.39 7.87 -7.30
N ARG A 152 -11.47 8.48 -6.79
CA ARG A 152 -12.82 7.91 -6.77
C ARG A 152 -13.68 8.64 -7.82
N PRO A 153 -14.70 7.98 -8.39
CA PRO A 153 -15.67 8.62 -9.27
C PRO A 153 -16.20 9.94 -8.69
N GLY A 154 -16.14 11.00 -9.51
CA GLY A 154 -16.56 12.35 -9.11
C GLY A 154 -15.50 13.18 -8.38
N HIS A 155 -14.30 12.64 -8.15
CA HIS A 155 -13.17 13.39 -7.60
C HIS A 155 -12.13 13.68 -8.69
N THR A 156 -12.19 14.89 -9.25
CA THR A 156 -11.21 15.37 -10.22
C THR A 156 -10.01 15.95 -9.48
N LEU A 157 -8.84 15.36 -9.66
CA LEU A 157 -7.59 15.98 -9.27
C LEU A 157 -7.33 17.15 -10.21
N ALA A 158 -7.24 18.38 -9.67
CA ALA A 158 -6.66 19.48 -10.41
C ALA A 158 -5.20 19.12 -10.69
N ASP A 159 -4.74 19.32 -11.94
CA ASP A 159 -3.35 19.10 -12.32
C ASP A 159 -2.44 19.87 -11.35
N PRO A 160 -1.66 19.17 -10.49
CA PRO A 160 -0.82 19.82 -9.50
C PRO A 160 0.38 20.55 -10.13
N GLY A 161 0.54 20.54 -11.45
CA GLY A 161 1.76 20.97 -12.13
C GLY A 161 2.82 19.87 -12.09
N LEU A 162 2.39 18.63 -12.30
CA LEU A 162 3.26 17.46 -12.22
C LEU A 162 4.12 17.31 -13.48
N PRO A 163 5.33 16.72 -13.40
CA PRO A 163 6.15 16.47 -14.58
C PRO A 163 5.41 15.53 -15.55
N ASP A 164 5.38 15.91 -16.83
CA ASP A 164 4.76 15.10 -17.88
C ASP A 164 5.32 13.68 -17.90
N GLY A 165 4.44 12.70 -17.99
CA GLY A 165 4.79 11.28 -18.11
C GLY A 165 5.28 10.59 -16.84
N SER A 166 5.51 11.32 -15.73
CA SER A 166 5.96 10.74 -14.46
C SER A 166 4.81 10.30 -13.55
N VAL A 167 3.58 10.70 -13.89
CA VAL A 167 2.38 10.46 -13.07
C VAL A 167 1.22 9.98 -13.93
N SER A 168 0.43 9.05 -13.40
CA SER A 168 -0.84 8.60 -13.98
C SER A 168 -1.96 8.67 -12.94
N LEU A 169 -3.15 9.06 -13.37
CA LEU A 169 -4.35 9.04 -12.53
C LEU A 169 -5.20 7.83 -12.88
N VAL A 170 -5.66 7.13 -11.85
CA VAL A 170 -6.41 5.88 -11.97
C VAL A 170 -7.68 6.02 -11.15
N GLU A 171 -8.81 6.09 -11.83
CA GLU A 171 -10.10 5.98 -11.17
C GLU A 171 -10.36 4.52 -10.78
N VAL A 172 -10.55 4.25 -9.50
CA VAL A 172 -10.85 2.91 -8.96
C VAL A 172 -12.31 2.84 -8.51
N PRO A 173 -12.94 1.65 -8.45
CA PRO A 173 -14.31 1.50 -7.96
C PRO A 173 -14.54 2.24 -6.64
N ALA A 174 -15.62 3.02 -6.57
CA ALA A 174 -15.92 3.90 -5.46
C ALA A 174 -16.16 3.12 -4.16
N LEU A 175 -15.11 2.93 -3.35
CA LEU A 175 -15.23 2.54 -1.95
C LEU A 175 -15.01 3.79 -1.10
N ALA A 176 -16.10 4.40 -0.63
CA ALA A 176 -16.07 5.54 0.29
C ALA A 176 -15.68 5.09 1.72
N ILE A 177 -14.53 4.43 1.84
CA ILE A 177 -13.97 3.91 3.09
C ILE A 177 -12.76 4.76 3.46
N SER A 178 -12.63 5.12 4.72
CA SER A 178 -11.41 5.76 5.23
C SER A 178 -11.00 5.15 6.56
N SER A 179 -9.70 5.12 6.83
CA SER A 179 -9.20 4.67 8.13
C SER A 179 -9.74 5.54 9.28
N THR A 180 -9.94 6.84 9.06
CA THR A 180 -10.51 7.74 10.07
C THR A 180 -11.94 7.32 10.45
N ASP A 181 -12.80 7.11 9.47
CA ASP A 181 -14.16 6.62 9.70
C ASP A 181 -14.17 5.23 10.39
N CYS A 182 -13.24 4.34 10.01
CA CYS A 182 -13.09 3.05 10.70
C CYS A 182 -12.75 3.22 12.19
N ARG A 183 -11.80 4.10 12.53
CA ARG A 183 -11.44 4.37 13.94
C ARG A 183 -12.60 5.00 14.71
N GLU A 184 -13.30 5.96 14.12
CA GLU A 184 -14.46 6.61 14.74
C GLU A 184 -15.62 5.63 15.00
N ARG A 185 -15.86 4.69 14.07
CA ARG A 185 -16.84 3.61 14.25
C ARG A 185 -16.48 2.72 15.44
N VAL A 186 -15.25 2.23 15.50
CA VAL A 186 -14.80 1.38 16.60
C VAL A 186 -14.89 2.10 17.95
N ALA A 187 -14.53 3.39 18.01
CA ALA A 187 -14.64 4.20 19.22
C ALA A 187 -16.11 4.33 19.73
N LYS A 188 -17.08 4.32 18.81
CA LYS A 188 -18.52 4.36 19.11
C LYS A 188 -19.12 2.99 19.40
N GLY A 189 -18.36 1.91 19.23
CA GLY A 189 -18.87 0.54 19.28
C GLY A 189 -19.64 0.12 18.01
N ASP A 190 -19.54 0.90 16.93
CA ASP A 190 -20.12 0.57 15.64
C ASP A 190 -19.28 -0.50 14.92
N PRO A 191 -19.91 -1.39 14.13
CA PRO A 191 -19.19 -2.40 13.39
C PRO A 191 -18.36 -1.82 12.24
N VAL A 192 -17.21 -2.44 11.97
CA VAL A 192 -16.35 -2.19 10.80
C VAL A 192 -16.28 -3.38 9.82
N TRP A 193 -17.18 -4.36 10.01
CA TRP A 193 -17.34 -5.49 9.09
C TRP A 193 -17.55 -5.00 7.66
N TYR A 194 -16.87 -5.66 6.71
CA TYR A 194 -16.88 -5.30 5.28
C TYR A 194 -16.26 -3.94 4.91
N LEU A 195 -15.79 -3.16 5.89
CA LEU A 195 -14.94 -1.99 5.63
C LEU A 195 -13.46 -2.39 5.62
N VAL A 196 -13.10 -3.31 6.52
CA VAL A 196 -11.77 -3.92 6.64
C VAL A 196 -11.89 -5.45 6.52
N PRO A 197 -10.82 -6.17 6.15
CA PRO A 197 -10.83 -7.63 6.12
C PRO A 197 -11.17 -8.25 7.48
N ASP A 198 -11.84 -9.40 7.49
CA ASP A 198 -12.28 -10.09 8.71
C ASP A 198 -11.15 -10.34 9.72
N GLY A 199 -9.97 -10.71 9.24
CA GLY A 199 -8.79 -10.89 10.09
C GLY A 199 -8.37 -9.58 10.78
N VAL A 200 -8.53 -8.44 10.12
CA VAL A 200 -8.26 -7.11 10.69
C VAL A 200 -9.31 -6.73 11.73
N VAL A 201 -10.60 -7.04 11.47
CA VAL A 201 -11.66 -6.84 12.48
C VAL A 201 -11.31 -7.56 13.78
N ARG A 202 -10.95 -8.85 13.67
CA ARG A 202 -10.57 -9.68 14.83
C ARG A 202 -9.30 -9.19 15.50
N TYR A 203 -8.34 -8.68 14.74
CA TYR A 203 -7.11 -8.12 15.29
C TYR A 203 -7.38 -6.85 16.11
N ILE A 204 -8.18 -5.92 15.56
CA ILE A 204 -8.61 -4.70 16.25
C ILE A 204 -9.29 -5.05 17.57
N ASP A 205 -10.23 -6.00 17.55
CA ASP A 205 -10.95 -6.45 18.73
C ASP A 205 -10.02 -7.05 19.79
N LYS A 206 -9.14 -7.97 19.38
CA LYS A 206 -8.21 -8.66 20.27
C LYS A 206 -7.19 -7.73 20.93
N ARG A 207 -6.77 -6.68 20.22
CA ARG A 207 -5.78 -5.70 20.69
C ARG A 207 -6.43 -4.46 21.31
N GLU A 208 -7.76 -4.43 21.36
CA GLU A 208 -8.55 -3.30 21.87
C GLU A 208 -8.21 -1.97 21.20
N LEU A 209 -7.79 -2.01 19.93
CA LEU A 209 -7.40 -0.82 19.19
C LEU A 209 -8.61 0.10 18.96
N TYR A 210 -8.35 1.41 18.98
CA TYR A 210 -9.33 2.47 18.68
C TYR A 210 -10.49 2.60 19.68
N ARG A 211 -10.48 1.84 20.79
CA ARG A 211 -11.46 1.98 21.86
C ARG A 211 -11.09 3.18 22.75
N GLY A 212 -12.05 4.08 23.00
CA GLY A 212 -11.87 5.18 23.96
C GLY A 212 -10.96 6.34 23.51
N ALA A 213 -10.83 6.56 22.20
CA ALA A 213 -10.23 7.77 21.65
C ALA A 213 -11.17 8.98 21.77
#